data_AF-A0A7H4MH14-F1
#
_entry.id   AF-A0A7H4MH14-F1
#
_cell.length_a   1.000
_cell.length_b   1.000
_cell.length_c   1.000
_cell.angle_alpha   90.00
_cell.angle_beta   90.00
_cell.angle_gamma   90.00
#
_symmetry.space_group_name_H-M   'P 1'
#
loop_
_entity.id
_entity.type
_entity.pdbx_description
1 polymer ?
#
loop_
_entity_poly.entity_id
_entity_poly.type
_entity_poly.pdbx_seq_one_letter_code
_entity_poly.pdbx_strand_id
1 'polypeptide(L)'
;MNSSSANFLDALGASQTLSAQMKHELDTLGYTVVHNVVDAQWLSEMRLLIDTLVEREGDNLAMEHHQEATATRIANLINKGVIWEKVWSHPLILSACRYIFNGDFKVSSLNAPRGAV
;
A
#
# COMPACT_ATOMS: atom_id res chain seq x y z
N MET A 1 9.39 -12.88 24.68
CA MET A 1 8.87 -11.50 24.63
C MET A 1 8.22 -11.34 23.27
N ASN A 2 6.89 -11.22 23.19
CA ASN A 2 6.25 -10.85 21.92
C ASN A 2 6.82 -9.47 21.54
N SER A 3 7.48 -9.41 20.39
CA SER A 3 8.02 -8.18 19.83
C SER A 3 6.94 -7.09 19.84
N SER A 4 7.31 -5.84 20.14
CA SER A 4 6.38 -4.70 20.15
C SER A 4 5.56 -4.59 18.85
N SER A 5 6.11 -5.06 17.73
CA SER A 5 5.50 -5.16 16.40
C SER A 5 4.25 -6.05 16.34
N ALA A 6 4.26 -7.21 17.01
CA ALA A 6 3.14 -8.14 16.99
C ALA A 6 1.88 -7.51 17.59
N ASN A 7 2.05 -6.76 18.69
CA ASN A 7 0.95 -6.03 19.32
C ASN A 7 0.40 -4.92 18.41
N PHE A 8 1.25 -4.20 17.67
CA PHE A 8 0.81 -3.19 16.71
C PHE A 8 0.06 -3.81 15.54
N LEU A 9 0.53 -4.95 15.03
CA LEU A 9 -0.14 -5.70 13.97
C LEU A 9 -1.52 -6.19 14.43
N ASP A 10 -1.62 -6.72 15.64
CA ASP A 10 -2.89 -7.13 16.22
C ASP A 10 -3.85 -5.94 16.38
N ALA A 11 -3.36 -4.77 16.83
CA ALA A 11 -4.15 -3.54 16.93
C ALA A 11 -4.65 -3.02 15.56
N LEU A 12 -3.88 -3.25 14.50
CA LEU A 12 -4.27 -2.95 13.12
C LEU A 12 -5.14 -4.06 12.49
N GLY A 13 -5.52 -5.09 13.25
CA GLY A 13 -6.37 -6.18 12.76
C GLY A 13 -5.67 -7.18 11.83
N ALA A 14 -4.33 -7.22 11.83
CA ALA A 14 -3.51 -8.11 11.01
C ALA A 14 -3.49 -9.57 11.54
N SER A 15 -4.67 -10.07 11.92
CA SER A 15 -4.93 -11.43 12.43
C SER A 15 -5.99 -12.16 11.60
N GLN A 16 -6.35 -11.64 10.44
CA GLN A 16 -7.28 -12.30 9.53
C GLN A 16 -6.72 -13.62 9.01
N THR A 17 -7.61 -14.61 8.91
CA THR A 17 -7.26 -15.92 8.35
C THR A 17 -7.17 -15.82 6.83
N LEU A 18 -6.00 -16.11 6.28
CA LEU A 18 -5.82 -16.25 4.83
C LEU A 18 -6.48 -17.54 4.34
N SER A 19 -7.13 -17.48 3.19
CA SER A 19 -7.70 -18.66 2.56
C SER A 19 -6.61 -19.66 2.16
N ALA A 20 -6.98 -20.93 1.99
CA ALA A 20 -6.04 -21.95 1.50
C ALA A 20 -5.45 -21.58 0.14
N GLN A 21 -6.25 -20.95 -0.73
CA GLN A 21 -5.80 -20.46 -2.03
C GLN A 21 -4.76 -19.34 -1.87
N MET A 22 -5.02 -18.34 -1.04
CA MET A 22 -4.07 -17.25 -0.81
C MET A 22 -2.73 -17.77 -0.30
N LYS A 23 -2.74 -18.72 0.66
CA LYS A 23 -1.51 -19.34 1.16
C LYS A 23 -0.76 -20.08 0.05
N HIS A 24 -1.48 -20.90 -0.72
CA HIS A 24 -0.89 -21.64 -1.83
C HIS A 24 -0.25 -20.72 -2.87
N GLU A 25 -0.93 -19.65 -3.28
CA GLU A 25 -0.40 -18.67 -4.25
C GLU A 25 0.80 -17.90 -3.69
N LEU A 26 0.73 -17.48 -2.42
CA LEU A 26 1.84 -16.83 -1.73
C LEU A 26 3.08 -17.74 -1.64
N ASP A 27 2.89 -19.03 -1.33
CA ASP A 27 3.98 -19.99 -1.14
C ASP A 27 4.60 -20.45 -2.48
N THR A 28 3.83 -20.45 -3.58
CA THR A 28 4.26 -21.04 -4.86
C THR A 28 4.44 -20.05 -5.99
N LEU A 29 3.64 -18.98 -6.05
CA LEU A 29 3.67 -17.97 -7.10
C LEU A 29 4.33 -16.66 -6.63
N GLY A 30 4.42 -16.46 -5.32
CA GLY A 30 4.98 -15.25 -4.72
C GLY A 30 4.02 -14.06 -4.74
N TYR A 31 2.75 -14.26 -5.08
CA TYR A 31 1.70 -13.23 -5.06
C TYR A 31 0.33 -13.85 -4.76
N THR A 32 -0.63 -13.02 -4.35
CA THR A 32 -2.06 -13.38 -4.32
C THR A 32 -2.89 -12.15 -4.69
N VAL A 33 -4.11 -12.35 -5.17
CA VAL A 33 -5.00 -11.25 -5.58
C VAL A 33 -6.12 -11.10 -4.55
N VAL A 34 -6.20 -9.91 -3.94
CA VAL A 34 -7.31 -9.55 -3.06
C VAL A 34 -8.27 -8.65 -3.83
N HIS A 35 -9.48 -9.15 -4.06
CA HIS A 35 -10.52 -8.41 -4.78
C HIS A 35 -11.27 -7.45 -3.86
N ASN A 36 -11.78 -6.36 -4.44
CA ASN A 36 -12.70 -5.43 -3.78
C ASN A 36 -12.15 -4.81 -2.48
N VAL A 37 -10.83 -4.61 -2.40
CA VAL A 37 -10.17 -3.91 -1.27
C VAL A 37 -10.60 -2.45 -1.21
N VAL A 38 -10.76 -1.82 -2.38
CA VAL A 38 -11.11 -0.41 -2.52
C VAL A 38 -12.54 -0.33 -3.06
N ASP A 39 -13.43 0.29 -2.30
CA ASP A 39 -14.79 0.57 -2.77
C ASP A 39 -14.82 1.74 -3.77
N ALA A 40 -15.95 1.92 -4.45
CA ALA A 40 -16.07 2.92 -5.52
C ALA A 40 -15.89 4.36 -5.02
N GLN A 41 -16.33 4.67 -3.79
CA GLN A 41 -16.20 6.01 -3.23
C GLN A 41 -14.73 6.29 -2.90
N TRP A 42 -14.08 5.37 -2.19
CA TRP A 42 -12.68 5.50 -1.81
C TRP A 42 -11.78 5.59 -3.04
N LEU A 43 -12.06 4.80 -4.10
CA LEU A 43 -11.34 4.88 -5.36
C LEU A 43 -11.49 6.26 -6.04
N SER A 44 -12.70 6.85 -5.99
CA SER A 44 -12.96 8.19 -6.54
C SER A 44 -12.16 9.26 -5.78
N GLU A 45 -12.15 9.19 -4.45
CA GLU A 45 -11.40 10.12 -3.59
C GLU A 45 -9.88 9.99 -3.80
N MET A 46 -9.36 8.78 -3.97
CA MET A 46 -7.94 8.55 -4.27
C MET A 46 -7.54 9.16 -5.61
N ARG A 47 -8.38 9.02 -6.64
CA ARG A 47 -8.15 9.62 -7.97
C ARG A 47 -8.15 11.14 -7.89
N LEU A 48 -9.15 11.73 -7.25
CA LEU A 48 -9.24 13.18 -7.07
C LEU A 48 -8.00 13.74 -6.34
N LEU A 49 -7.53 13.05 -5.29
CA LEU A 49 -6.35 13.48 -4.57
C LEU A 49 -5.09 13.38 -5.43
N ILE A 50 -4.94 12.31 -6.21
CA ILE A 50 -3.84 12.17 -7.17
C ILE A 50 -3.85 13.35 -8.16
N ASP A 51 -5.00 13.66 -8.76
CA ASP A 51 -5.14 14.77 -9.71
C ASP A 51 -4.80 16.12 -9.06
N THR A 52 -5.29 16.35 -7.84
CA THR A 52 -5.00 17.56 -7.04
C THR A 52 -3.51 17.69 -6.73
N LEU A 53 -2.85 16.58 -6.36
CA LEU A 53 -1.41 16.58 -6.09
C LEU A 53 -0.63 16.89 -7.35
N VAL A 54 -1.05 16.33 -8.49
CA VAL A 54 -0.43 16.58 -9.80
C VAL A 54 -0.54 18.05 -10.19
N GLU A 55 -1.73 18.64 -10.06
CA GLU A 55 -1.95 20.06 -10.34
C GLU A 55 -1.14 20.97 -9.41
N ARG A 56 -1.07 20.64 -8.11
CA ARG A 56 -0.41 21.47 -7.10
C ARG A 56 1.12 21.40 -7.17
N GLU A 57 1.67 20.21 -7.36
CA GLU A 57 3.10 19.96 -7.19
C GLU A 57 3.86 19.93 -8.53
N GLY A 58 3.16 19.73 -9.65
CA GLY A 58 3.75 19.78 -11.00
C GLY A 58 4.99 18.91 -11.13
N ASP A 59 6.12 19.50 -11.53
CA ASP A 59 7.39 18.78 -11.73
C ASP A 59 8.07 18.32 -10.43
N ASN A 60 7.61 18.79 -9.26
CA ASN A 60 8.20 18.45 -7.96
C ASN A 60 7.68 17.12 -7.36
N LEU A 61 6.75 16.43 -8.03
CA LEU A 61 6.11 15.19 -7.56
C LEU A 61 7.09 14.04 -7.22
N ALA A 62 8.27 14.06 -7.84
CA ALA A 62 9.24 12.97 -7.84
C ALA A 62 10.60 13.35 -7.22
N MET A 63 10.71 14.47 -6.49
CA MET A 63 12.00 15.00 -6.02
C MET A 63 12.88 14.00 -5.23
N GLU A 64 12.31 12.96 -4.64
CA GLU A 64 13.04 11.93 -3.87
C GLU A 64 13.41 10.66 -4.67
N HIS A 65 13.02 10.56 -5.95
CA HIS A 65 13.31 9.41 -6.80
C HIS A 65 14.03 9.82 -8.08
N HIS A 66 14.96 8.98 -8.55
CA HIS A 66 15.53 9.11 -9.89
C HIS A 66 14.39 9.18 -10.90
N GLN A 67 14.32 10.28 -11.64
CA GLN A 67 13.35 10.45 -12.72
C GLN A 67 13.69 9.44 -13.83
N GLU A 68 12.90 8.37 -13.94
CA GLU A 68 12.92 7.54 -15.14
C GLU A 68 12.18 8.30 -16.24
N ALA A 69 12.81 8.46 -17.41
CA ALA A 69 12.38 9.36 -18.49
C ALA A 69 10.94 9.11 -19.01
N THR A 70 10.33 7.98 -18.67
CA THR A 70 9.02 7.54 -19.19
C THR A 70 7.92 7.45 -18.12
N ALA A 71 8.20 7.74 -16.85
CA ALA A 71 7.18 7.66 -15.80
C ALA A 71 7.43 8.66 -14.65
N THR A 72 6.61 9.71 -14.58
CA THR A 72 6.53 10.54 -13.37
C THR A 72 5.88 9.70 -12.26
N ARG A 73 6.50 9.65 -11.08
CA ARG A 73 5.94 8.99 -9.90
C ARG A 73 5.54 10.04 -8.88
N ILE A 74 4.37 9.88 -8.26
CA ILE A 74 4.02 10.61 -7.05
C ILE A 74 4.67 9.86 -5.89
N ALA A 75 5.71 10.46 -5.31
CA ALA A 75 6.45 9.88 -4.21
C ALA A 75 5.76 10.16 -2.86
N ASN A 76 6.07 9.35 -1.85
CA ASN A 76 5.79 9.68 -0.46
C ASN A 76 4.30 9.93 -0.14
N LEU A 77 3.41 9.16 -0.76
CA LEU A 77 1.95 9.30 -0.57
C LEU A 77 1.54 9.14 0.89
N ILE A 78 2.30 8.39 1.69
CA ILE A 78 2.06 8.23 3.13
C ILE A 78 1.98 9.58 3.87
N ASN A 79 2.68 10.61 3.38
CA ASN A 79 2.67 11.96 3.96
C ASN A 79 1.72 12.93 3.24
N LYS A 80 0.96 12.47 2.24
CA LYS A 80 0.13 13.32 1.36
C LYS A 80 -1.37 13.16 1.60
N GLY A 81 -1.78 12.53 2.69
CA GLY A 81 -3.18 12.50 3.13
C GLY A 81 -3.57 11.23 3.89
N VAL A 82 -4.49 11.38 4.84
CA VAL A 82 -4.99 10.27 5.67
C VAL A 82 -5.71 9.18 4.87
N ILE A 83 -6.17 9.48 3.64
CA ILE A 83 -6.78 8.50 2.74
C ILE A 83 -5.86 7.32 2.44
N TRP A 84 -4.54 7.54 2.49
CA TRP A 84 -3.53 6.52 2.24
C TRP A 84 -3.31 5.59 3.45
N GLU A 85 -3.76 5.97 4.65
CA GLU A 85 -3.69 5.13 5.84
C GLU A 85 -4.40 3.81 5.62
N LYS A 86 -5.59 3.86 5.01
CA LYS A 86 -6.37 2.66 4.68
C LYS A 86 -5.64 1.71 3.71
N VAL A 87 -4.69 2.19 2.92
CA VAL A 87 -3.89 1.36 2.00
C VAL A 87 -2.83 0.58 2.77
N TRP A 88 -1.94 1.28 3.50
CA TRP A 88 -0.81 0.63 4.15
C TRP A 88 -1.21 -0.11 5.44
N SER A 89 -2.35 0.25 6.04
CA SER A 89 -2.88 -0.41 7.24
C SER A 89 -3.97 -1.43 6.96
N HIS A 90 -4.21 -1.81 5.69
CA HIS A 90 -5.31 -2.71 5.35
C HIS A 90 -5.16 -4.07 6.07
N PRO A 91 -6.11 -4.49 6.92
CA PRO A 91 -5.84 -5.58 7.86
C PRO A 91 -5.56 -6.94 7.18
N LEU A 92 -6.26 -7.25 6.07
CA LEU A 92 -6.00 -8.48 5.31
C LEU A 92 -4.64 -8.48 4.60
N ILE A 93 -4.18 -7.30 4.13
CA ILE A 93 -2.88 -7.17 3.47
C ILE A 93 -1.79 -7.35 4.51
N LEU A 94 -1.93 -6.72 5.69
CA LEU A 94 -0.99 -6.91 6.80
C LEU A 94 -0.96 -8.37 7.29
N SER A 95 -2.08 -9.08 7.31
CA SER A 95 -2.09 -10.53 7.60
C SER A 95 -1.31 -11.34 6.56
N ALA A 96 -1.41 -11.00 5.28
CA ALA A 96 -0.61 -11.63 4.22
C ALA A 96 0.89 -11.33 4.38
N CYS A 97 1.25 -10.07 4.68
CA CYS A 97 2.64 -9.70 4.99
C CYS A 97 3.17 -10.46 6.21
N ARG A 98 2.39 -10.54 7.29
CA ARG A 98 2.76 -11.28 8.51
C ARG A 98 2.99 -12.76 8.21
N TYR A 99 2.15 -13.37 7.37
CA TYR A 99 2.30 -14.76 6.93
C TYR A 99 3.62 -14.98 6.18
N ILE A 100 3.97 -14.11 5.23
CA ILE A 100 5.20 -14.22 4.43
C ILE A 100 6.47 -13.90 5.23
N PHE A 101 6.49 -12.77 5.94
CA PHE A 101 7.71 -12.32 6.62
C PHE A 101 8.02 -13.11 7.88
N ASN A 102 6.99 -13.66 8.54
CA ASN A 102 7.11 -14.42 9.78
C ASN A 102 8.03 -13.72 10.82
N GLY A 103 7.92 -12.39 10.91
CA GLY A 103 8.82 -11.53 11.64
C GLY A 103 8.47 -10.04 11.48
N ASP A 104 9.37 -9.18 11.93
CA ASP A 104 9.18 -7.73 11.88
C ASP A 104 9.30 -7.19 10.45
N PHE A 105 8.38 -6.32 10.06
CA PHE A 105 8.42 -5.61 8.80
C PHE A 105 7.97 -4.16 8.98
N LYS A 106 8.25 -3.33 7.97
CA LYS A 106 7.83 -1.93 7.93
C LYS A 106 7.43 -1.54 6.51
N VAL A 107 6.58 -0.53 6.40
CA VAL A 107 6.31 0.14 5.12
C VAL A 107 7.59 0.84 4.67
N SER A 108 8.08 0.51 3.47
CA SER A 108 9.29 1.13 2.92
C SER A 108 8.98 2.40 2.12
N SER A 109 7.94 2.36 1.29
CA SER A 109 7.46 3.49 0.49
C SER A 109 6.02 3.24 0.04
N LEU A 110 5.28 4.32 -0.22
CA LEU A 110 3.98 4.27 -0.87
C LEU A 110 3.96 5.32 -1.97
N ASN A 111 3.86 4.86 -3.21
CA ASN A 111 4.01 5.68 -4.41
C ASN A 111 2.92 5.32 -5.41
N ALA A 112 2.55 6.26 -6.28
CA ALA A 112 1.66 6.00 -7.41
C ALA A 112 2.34 6.38 -8.72
N PRO A 113 2.14 5.60 -9.80
CA PRO A 113 2.48 6.05 -11.13
C PRO A 113 1.56 7.21 -11.53
N ARG A 114 2.12 8.25 -12.15
CA ARG A 114 1.30 9.18 -12.95
C ARG A 114 0.81 8.38 -14.15
N GLY A 115 -0.50 8.20 -14.28
CA GLY A 115 -1.07 7.66 -15.51
C GLY A 115 -0.65 8.55 -16.69
N ALA A 116 -0.17 7.97 -17.77
CA ALA A 116 -0.04 8.70 -19.02
C ALA A 116 -1.45 9.16 -19.44
N VAL A 117 -1.66 10.47 -19.47
CA VAL A 117 -2.74 11.10 -20.25
C VAL A 117 -2.36 11.04 -21.72
#